data_AF-A0A7G8Q549-F1
#
_entry.id   AF-A0A7G8Q549-F1
#
_cell.length_a   1.000
_cell.length_b   1.000
_cell.length_c   1.000
_cell.angle_alpha   90.00
_cell.angle_beta   90.00
_cell.angle_gamma   90.00
#
_symmetry.space_group_name_H-M   'P 1'
#
loop_
_entity.id
_entity.type
_entity.pdbx_description
1 polymer ?
#
loop_
_entity_poly.entity_id
_entity_poly.type
_entity_poly.pdbx_seq_one_letter_code
_entity_poly.pdbx_strand_id
1 'polypeptide(L)'
;MALACACGLAASAAHADDNPGYDRPGLGFTPVALSRGDVTIEQGLPTWTRDHLGAGQIQSQYTTDSLIRLGLGGPFEAQLGTSPFNAVQTTGAGDDSWAHGRGDTILGLKYAPCKAVAKFTWGLLGSVEFTDGDQAVRNEHRQYLLGADLNWQVTDNDGVGAYLEQTHSGHDGQSTLAVNESHVLSHVLVGYVELAQVHERGERSGTEAGTGVAWQLNRRVQIDGGVRARIAGHAQLWMASMGVSVFLGR
;
A
#
# COMPACT_ATOMS: atom_id res chain seq x y z
N MET A 1 -27.50 39.49 9.21
CA MET A 1 -26.83 39.06 7.95
C MET A 1 -25.84 37.98 8.36
N ALA A 2 -26.17 36.72 8.09
CA ALA A 2 -25.50 35.55 8.66
C ALA A 2 -24.11 35.34 8.03
N LEU A 3 -23.11 35.15 8.87
CA LEU A 3 -21.73 34.86 8.51
C LEU A 3 -21.60 33.34 8.36
N ALA A 4 -21.49 32.86 7.13
CA ALA A 4 -21.21 31.44 6.86
C ALA A 4 -19.69 31.21 6.99
N CYS A 5 -19.29 30.52 8.06
CA CYS A 5 -17.95 29.94 8.19
C CYS A 5 -17.84 28.75 7.22
N ALA A 6 -17.00 28.89 6.21
CA ALA A 6 -16.57 27.78 5.37
C ALA A 6 -15.49 26.98 6.10
N CYS A 7 -15.74 25.70 6.33
CA CYS A 7 -14.77 24.75 6.88
C CYS A 7 -13.61 24.53 5.88
N GLY A 8 -12.38 24.59 6.38
CA GLY A 8 -11.17 24.29 5.61
C GLY A 8 -11.02 22.78 5.42
N LEU A 9 -10.95 22.35 4.17
CA LEU A 9 -10.63 20.98 3.77
C LEU A 9 -9.12 20.89 3.54
N ALA A 10 -8.47 19.97 4.25
CA ALA A 10 -7.13 19.50 3.91
C ALA A 10 -7.20 18.74 2.57
N ALA A 11 -6.21 18.87 1.69
CA ALA A 11 -6.09 18.05 0.48
C ALA A 11 -5.87 16.56 0.77
N SER A 12 -6.98 15.93 1.05
CA SER A 12 -7.18 14.50 0.89
C SER A 12 -8.51 14.40 0.13
N ALA A 13 -8.60 13.53 -0.89
CA ALA A 13 -9.81 13.34 -1.68
C ALA A 13 -11.01 13.28 -0.74
N ALA A 14 -11.85 14.34 -0.75
CA ALA A 14 -12.87 14.65 0.26
C ALA A 14 -13.22 13.47 1.17
N HIS A 15 -12.42 13.25 2.21
CA HIS A 15 -12.78 12.30 3.23
C HIS A 15 -14.04 12.87 3.89
N ALA A 16 -15.07 12.05 4.07
CA ALA A 16 -16.09 12.40 5.05
C ALA A 16 -15.38 12.72 6.38
N ASP A 17 -15.91 13.65 7.18
CA ASP A 17 -15.32 14.05 8.46
C ASP A 17 -14.93 12.85 9.38
N ASP A 18 -15.50 11.67 9.12
CA ASP A 18 -15.33 10.43 9.88
C ASP A 18 -14.49 9.32 9.19
N ASN A 19 -14.16 9.40 7.89
CA ASN A 19 -13.33 8.37 7.23
C ASN A 19 -11.85 8.77 7.28
N PRO A 20 -11.00 8.06 8.04
CA PRO A 20 -9.60 8.45 8.22
C PRO A 20 -8.70 8.13 7.03
N GLY A 21 -9.21 7.46 5.98
CA GLY A 21 -8.46 7.09 4.78
C GLY A 21 -8.12 5.60 4.70
N TYR A 22 -7.64 5.20 3.53
CA TYR A 22 -7.28 3.82 3.19
C TYR A 22 -5.77 3.67 3.07
N ASP A 23 -5.22 2.48 3.29
CA ASP A 23 -3.76 2.26 3.13
C ASP A 23 -3.38 2.15 1.64
N ARG A 24 -4.33 2.37 0.73
CA ARG A 24 -4.20 2.28 -0.73
C ARG A 24 -4.73 3.55 -1.42
N PRO A 25 -4.27 3.87 -2.64
CA PRO A 25 -3.21 3.20 -3.42
C PRO A 25 -1.80 3.71 -3.12
N GLY A 26 -0.80 3.05 -3.70
CA GLY A 26 0.60 3.49 -3.68
C GLY A 26 1.47 2.72 -2.69
N LEU A 27 2.70 3.18 -2.50
CA LEU A 27 3.55 2.74 -1.40
C LEU A 27 3.14 3.38 -0.08
N GLY A 28 3.35 2.63 0.99
CA GLY A 28 3.12 3.10 2.35
C GLY A 28 1.72 2.76 2.85
N PHE A 29 1.28 3.53 3.83
CA PHE A 29 -0.02 3.34 4.49
C PHE A 29 -0.53 4.68 4.98
N THR A 30 -1.83 4.78 5.27
CA THR A 30 -2.35 6.03 5.83
C THR A 30 -1.91 6.17 7.29
N PRO A 31 -1.15 7.23 7.65
CA PRO A 31 -0.62 7.47 9.00
C PRO A 31 -1.67 8.10 9.94
N VAL A 32 -2.89 7.57 9.88
CA VAL A 32 -4.03 7.91 10.74
C VAL A 32 -4.70 6.60 11.14
N ALA A 33 -4.94 6.42 12.44
CA ALA A 33 -5.61 5.23 12.96
C ALA A 33 -7.14 5.35 12.83
N LEU A 34 -7.79 4.22 12.55
CA LEU A 34 -9.24 4.11 12.66
C LEU A 34 -9.74 4.40 14.08
N SER A 35 -10.92 5.05 14.18
CA SER A 35 -11.58 5.21 15.47
C SER A 35 -11.96 3.85 16.06
N ARG A 36 -12.13 3.79 17.37
CA ARG A 36 -12.41 2.53 18.06
C ARG A 36 -13.66 1.85 17.49
N GLY A 37 -13.48 0.62 17.00
CA GLY A 37 -14.55 -0.20 16.44
C GLY A 37 -14.89 0.09 14.98
N ASP A 38 -14.27 1.10 14.36
CA ASP A 38 -14.36 1.29 12.93
C ASP A 38 -13.53 0.24 12.20
N VAL A 39 -14.03 -0.15 11.03
CA VAL A 39 -13.43 -1.19 10.20
C VAL A 39 -13.29 -0.67 8.78
N THR A 40 -12.16 -0.95 8.13
CA THR A 40 -12.05 -0.92 6.67
C THR A 40 -11.78 -2.30 6.11
N ILE A 41 -12.25 -2.51 4.89
CA ILE A 41 -11.91 -3.66 4.06
C ILE A 41 -11.32 -3.13 2.77
N GLU A 42 -10.11 -3.56 2.44
CA GLU A 42 -9.39 -3.16 1.24
C GLU A 42 -9.09 -4.40 0.40
N GLN A 43 -9.64 -4.46 -0.80
CA GLN A 43 -9.53 -5.60 -1.72
C GLN A 43 -8.79 -5.16 -2.98
N GLY A 44 -7.64 -5.78 -3.22
CA GLY A 44 -6.93 -5.75 -4.48
C GLY A 44 -7.63 -6.61 -5.51
N LEU A 45 -7.87 -6.02 -6.66
CA LEU A 45 -8.08 -6.76 -7.90
C LEU A 45 -6.69 -7.15 -8.43
N PRO A 46 -6.53 -8.25 -9.20
CA PRO A 46 -5.23 -8.85 -9.41
C PRO A 46 -4.14 -7.83 -9.74
N THR A 47 -3.24 -7.59 -8.78
CA THR A 47 -2.03 -6.81 -8.97
C THR A 47 -1.11 -7.67 -9.81
N TRP A 48 -0.71 -7.14 -10.97
CA TRP A 48 0.24 -7.79 -11.84
C TRP A 48 1.61 -7.19 -11.62
N THR A 49 2.60 -8.06 -11.39
CA THR A 49 3.99 -7.68 -11.37
C THR A 49 4.78 -8.46 -12.40
N ARG A 50 5.88 -7.88 -12.86
CA ARG A 50 6.82 -8.51 -13.78
C ARG A 50 8.24 -8.25 -13.34
N ASP A 51 9.06 -9.29 -13.36
CA ASP A 51 10.46 -9.22 -12.97
C ASP A 51 11.40 -10.08 -13.84
N HIS A 52 12.69 -9.78 -13.76
CA HIS A 52 13.78 -10.55 -14.36
C HIS A 52 14.49 -11.37 -13.28
N LEU A 53 14.36 -12.70 -13.35
CA LEU A 53 15.04 -13.62 -12.41
C LEU A 53 16.53 -13.86 -12.76
N GLY A 54 17.03 -13.22 -13.81
CA GLY A 54 18.36 -13.50 -14.38
C GLY A 54 18.32 -14.59 -15.45
N ALA A 55 19.45 -14.82 -16.13
CA ALA A 55 19.62 -15.85 -17.18
C ALA A 55 18.56 -15.84 -18.31
N GLY A 56 17.88 -14.72 -18.54
CA GLY A 56 16.82 -14.60 -19.55
C GLY A 56 15.44 -15.11 -19.10
N GLN A 57 15.26 -15.42 -17.81
CA GLN A 57 13.97 -15.78 -17.23
C GLN A 57 13.17 -14.53 -16.81
N ILE A 58 11.86 -14.59 -17.07
CA ILE A 58 10.87 -13.59 -16.72
C ILE A 58 9.89 -14.24 -15.75
N GLN A 59 9.64 -13.58 -14.63
CA GLN A 59 8.55 -13.92 -13.73
C GLN A 59 7.40 -12.93 -13.90
N SER A 60 6.17 -13.44 -13.97
CA SER A 60 4.96 -12.64 -13.81
C SER A 60 4.19 -13.17 -12.60
N GLN A 61 3.80 -12.29 -11.70
CA GLN A 61 3.00 -12.64 -10.54
C GLN A 61 1.68 -11.87 -10.54
N TYR A 62 0.63 -12.55 -10.10
CA TYR A 62 -0.73 -12.03 -9.99
C TYR A 62 -1.20 -12.22 -8.56
N THR A 63 -1.52 -11.14 -7.86
CA THR A 63 -1.87 -11.19 -6.43
C THR A 63 -3.18 -10.46 -6.16
N THR A 64 -4.05 -11.05 -5.32
CA THR A 64 -5.32 -10.43 -4.89
C THR A 64 -5.28 -10.08 -3.41
N ASP A 65 -4.56 -9.03 -3.02
CA ASP A 65 -4.41 -8.69 -1.61
C ASP A 65 -5.75 -8.30 -0.96
N SER A 66 -5.98 -8.75 0.26
CA SER A 66 -7.17 -8.45 1.06
C SER A 66 -6.70 -8.01 2.43
N LEU A 67 -7.15 -6.85 2.89
CA LEU A 67 -6.77 -6.27 4.17
C LEU A 67 -8.02 -5.85 4.94
N ILE A 68 -8.12 -6.31 6.19
CA ILE A 68 -9.09 -5.82 7.16
C ILE A 68 -8.33 -5.00 8.18
N ARG A 69 -8.77 -3.76 8.40
CA ARG A 69 -8.21 -2.87 9.41
C ARG A 69 -9.27 -2.60 10.47
N LEU A 70 -8.89 -2.62 11.74
CA LEU A 70 -9.77 -2.43 12.89
C LEU A 70 -9.18 -1.40 13.84
N GLY A 71 -9.90 -0.32 14.10
CA GLY A 71 -9.52 0.66 15.11
C GLY A 71 -9.62 0.09 16.51
N LEU A 72 -8.50 0.00 17.22
CA LEU A 72 -8.45 -0.48 18.61
C LEU A 72 -8.78 0.64 19.61
N GLY A 73 -8.60 1.89 19.18
CA GLY A 73 -8.82 3.10 19.96
C GLY A 73 -7.52 3.83 20.30
N GLY A 74 -7.62 5.14 20.47
CA GLY A 74 -6.44 6.00 20.60
C GLY A 74 -5.61 5.98 19.31
N PRO A 75 -4.29 5.79 19.38
CA PRO A 75 -3.42 5.81 18.21
C PRO A 75 -3.24 4.43 17.55
N PHE A 76 -4.01 3.41 17.93
CA PHE A 76 -3.76 2.03 17.53
C PHE A 76 -4.82 1.44 16.60
N GLU A 77 -4.35 0.69 15.61
CA GLU A 77 -5.17 -0.06 14.66
C GLU A 77 -4.54 -1.45 14.45
N ALA A 78 -5.37 -2.50 14.47
CA ALA A 78 -4.96 -3.85 14.12
C ALA A 78 -5.26 -4.13 12.64
N GLN A 79 -4.42 -4.94 12.01
CA GLN A 79 -4.56 -5.32 10.61
C GLN A 79 -4.52 -6.85 10.46
N LEU A 80 -5.41 -7.38 9.62
CA LEU A 80 -5.44 -8.76 9.19
C LEU A 80 -5.40 -8.77 7.66
N GLY A 81 -4.29 -9.24 7.10
CA GLY A 81 -4.08 -9.34 5.65
C GLY A 81 -4.04 -10.79 5.17
N THR A 82 -4.35 -11.01 3.90
CA THR A 82 -4.02 -12.23 3.16
C THR A 82 -4.14 -11.97 1.66
N SER A 83 -3.66 -12.88 0.83
CA SER A 83 -3.90 -12.87 -0.61
C SER A 83 -4.65 -14.15 -1.01
N PRO A 84 -6.00 -14.11 -1.12
CA PRO A 84 -6.81 -15.31 -1.37
C PRO A 84 -6.45 -16.05 -2.65
N PHE A 85 -5.92 -15.33 -3.64
CA PHE A 85 -5.37 -15.90 -4.87
C PHE A 85 -4.04 -15.23 -5.23
N ASN A 86 -3.04 -16.08 -5.46
CA ASN A 86 -1.76 -15.76 -6.07
C ASN A 86 -1.54 -16.70 -7.23
N ALA A 87 -0.90 -16.21 -8.29
CA ALA A 87 -0.32 -17.04 -9.32
C ALA A 87 1.05 -16.51 -9.75
N VAL A 88 1.96 -17.43 -10.03
CA VAL A 88 3.32 -17.14 -10.48
C VAL A 88 3.54 -17.89 -11.79
N GLN A 89 3.96 -17.16 -12.81
CA GLN A 89 4.41 -17.70 -14.08
C GLN A 89 5.88 -17.39 -14.28
N THR A 90 6.70 -18.40 -14.53
CA THR A 90 8.08 -18.20 -14.97
C THR A 90 8.22 -18.68 -16.40
N THR A 91 8.76 -17.82 -17.27
CA THR A 91 9.02 -18.15 -18.68
C THR A 91 10.45 -17.79 -19.07
N GLY A 92 11.03 -18.51 -20.03
CA GLY A 92 12.35 -18.21 -20.59
C GLY A 92 13.42 -19.20 -20.17
N ALA A 93 14.57 -19.16 -20.83
CA ALA A 93 15.69 -20.11 -20.65
C ALA A 93 15.30 -21.60 -20.82
N GLY A 94 14.20 -21.90 -21.52
CA GLY A 94 13.67 -23.25 -21.68
C GLY A 94 12.67 -23.68 -20.59
N ASP A 95 12.41 -22.84 -19.59
CA ASP A 95 11.38 -23.04 -18.58
C ASP A 95 10.07 -22.33 -18.97
N ASP A 96 8.96 -23.02 -18.72
CA ASP A 96 7.60 -22.47 -18.68
C ASP A 96 6.88 -23.16 -17.52
N SER A 97 6.73 -22.45 -16.41
CA SER A 97 6.11 -22.97 -15.19
C SER A 97 4.99 -22.04 -14.74
N TRP A 98 3.96 -22.65 -14.18
CA TRP A 98 2.81 -21.96 -13.61
C TRP A 98 2.45 -22.59 -12.27
N ALA A 99 2.31 -21.76 -11.24
CA ALA A 99 1.87 -22.14 -9.92
C ALA A 99 0.78 -21.17 -9.44
N HIS A 100 -0.14 -21.64 -8.61
CA HIS A 100 -1.13 -20.78 -7.99
C HIS A 100 -1.52 -21.31 -6.61
N GLY A 101 -2.12 -20.44 -5.80
CA GLY A 101 -2.61 -20.83 -4.49
C GLY A 101 -3.01 -19.63 -3.63
N ARG A 102 -3.46 -19.91 -2.41
CA ARG A 102 -3.64 -18.89 -1.38
C ARG A 102 -2.27 -18.47 -0.85
N GLY A 103 -2.06 -17.16 -0.68
CA GLY A 103 -0.88 -16.66 0.00
C GLY A 103 -1.00 -16.74 1.51
N ASP A 104 -0.01 -16.17 2.18
CA ASP A 104 0.09 -16.22 3.63
C ASP A 104 -0.91 -15.28 4.32
N THR A 105 -1.16 -15.54 5.59
CA THR A 105 -1.87 -14.61 6.46
C THR A 105 -0.89 -13.61 7.07
N ILE A 106 -1.33 -12.35 7.21
CA ILE A 106 -0.56 -11.24 7.76
C ILE A 106 -1.30 -10.72 8.99
N LEU A 107 -0.57 -10.51 10.10
CA LEU A 107 -1.05 -9.78 11.26
C LEU A 107 -0.21 -8.53 11.46
N GLY A 108 -0.87 -7.37 11.50
CA GLY A 108 -0.23 -6.07 11.66
C GLY A 108 -0.76 -5.28 12.85
N LEU A 109 0.09 -4.40 13.37
CA LEU A 109 -0.26 -3.37 14.33
C LEU A 109 0.28 -2.02 13.85
N LYS A 110 -0.62 -1.07 13.65
CA LYS A 110 -0.30 0.30 13.30
C LYS A 110 -0.41 1.20 14.53
N TYR A 111 0.57 2.08 14.69
CA TYR A 111 0.56 3.21 15.62
C TYR A 111 0.58 4.52 14.82
N ALA A 112 -0.47 5.31 14.94
CA ALA A 112 -0.65 6.58 14.24
C ALA A 112 -1.31 7.60 15.19
N PRO A 113 -0.52 8.48 15.85
CA PRO A 113 -1.02 9.35 16.90
C PRO A 113 -1.68 10.64 16.41
N CYS A 114 -1.49 10.98 15.14
CA CYS A 114 -2.08 12.18 14.56
C CYS A 114 -3.58 11.96 14.26
N LYS A 115 -4.34 13.05 14.31
CA LYS A 115 -5.74 13.07 13.86
C LYS A 115 -5.78 13.32 12.35
N ALA A 116 -6.83 12.86 11.68
CA ALA A 116 -7.04 13.06 10.24
C ALA A 116 -6.96 14.54 9.79
N VAL A 117 -7.35 15.48 10.64
CA VAL A 117 -7.32 16.92 10.35
C VAL A 117 -5.93 17.57 10.48
N ALA A 118 -4.92 16.83 10.93
CA ALA A 118 -3.59 17.38 11.11
C ALA A 118 -2.91 17.58 9.74
N LYS A 119 -2.29 18.75 9.53
CA LYS A 119 -1.51 19.01 8.31
C LYS A 119 -0.32 18.08 8.17
N PHE A 120 0.23 17.60 9.28
CA PHE A 120 1.33 16.66 9.29
C PHE A 120 0.93 15.44 10.09
N THR A 121 1.06 14.27 9.48
CA THR A 121 0.68 12.98 10.04
C THR A 121 1.85 12.01 9.90
N TRP A 122 1.99 11.11 10.86
CA TRP A 122 3.02 10.09 10.83
C TRP A 122 2.54 8.83 11.52
N GLY A 123 3.10 7.69 11.11
CA GLY A 123 2.74 6.41 11.69
C GLY A 123 3.84 5.38 11.56
N LEU A 124 3.72 4.33 12.36
CA LEU A 124 4.56 3.13 12.33
C LEU A 124 3.67 1.92 12.13
N LEU A 125 4.11 0.97 11.31
CA LEU A 125 3.44 -0.30 11.08
C LEU A 125 4.43 -1.43 11.33
N GLY A 126 4.09 -2.34 12.23
CA GLY A 126 4.78 -3.61 12.38
C GLY A 126 3.86 -4.74 11.93
N SER A 127 4.36 -5.69 11.15
CA SER A 127 3.59 -6.89 10.80
C SER A 127 4.43 -8.15 10.76
N VAL A 128 3.73 -9.28 10.85
CA VAL A 128 4.24 -10.61 10.58
C VAL A 128 3.39 -11.27 9.52
N GLU A 129 4.03 -11.79 8.50
CA GLU A 129 3.45 -12.68 7.51
C GLU A 129 3.87 -14.11 7.85
N PHE A 130 2.89 -15.00 7.90
CA PHE A 130 3.09 -16.40 8.26
C PHE A 130 3.58 -17.22 7.06
N THR A 131 3.57 -18.54 7.20
CA THR A 131 3.88 -19.50 6.14
C THR A 131 2.77 -20.53 6.01
N ASP A 132 1.53 -20.07 6.15
CA ASP A 132 0.30 -20.88 6.20
C ASP A 132 -0.47 -20.91 4.88
N GLY A 133 0.04 -20.24 3.84
CA GLY A 133 -0.43 -20.34 2.47
C GLY A 133 -0.07 -21.66 1.77
N ASP A 134 -0.41 -21.74 0.49
CA ASP A 134 -0.06 -22.89 -0.36
C ASP A 134 1.44 -22.89 -0.67
N GLN A 135 2.09 -24.05 -0.54
CA GLN A 135 3.54 -24.19 -0.74
C GLN A 135 4.07 -23.67 -2.08
N ALA A 136 3.23 -23.65 -3.11
CA ALA A 136 3.60 -23.23 -4.45
C ALA A 136 3.75 -21.72 -4.61
N VAL A 137 3.22 -20.92 -3.67
CA VAL A 137 3.18 -19.44 -3.77
C VAL A 137 3.49 -18.73 -2.44
N ARG A 138 3.46 -19.42 -1.30
CA ARG A 138 3.78 -18.85 0.00
C ARG A 138 5.27 -18.52 0.14
N ASN A 139 5.59 -17.70 1.14
CA ASN A 139 6.97 -17.49 1.54
C ASN A 139 7.58 -18.76 2.17
N GLU A 140 8.88 -18.97 1.96
CA GLU A 140 9.61 -20.08 2.61
C GLU A 140 9.73 -19.87 4.12
N HIS A 141 9.91 -18.62 4.52
CA HIS A 141 10.09 -18.20 5.91
C HIS A 141 9.05 -17.16 6.29
N ARG A 142 8.79 -17.03 7.59
CA ARG A 142 7.99 -15.91 8.09
C ARG A 142 8.69 -14.61 7.75
N GLN A 143 7.92 -13.65 7.26
CA GLN A 143 8.41 -12.32 6.96
C GLN A 143 7.97 -11.35 8.06
N TYR A 144 8.88 -10.49 8.48
CA TYR A 144 8.64 -9.41 9.43
C TYR A 144 8.81 -8.09 8.71
N LEU A 145 7.86 -7.19 8.89
CA LEU A 145 7.89 -5.85 8.30
C LEU A 145 7.89 -4.80 9.42
N LEU A 146 8.73 -3.79 9.24
CA LEU A 146 8.66 -2.53 9.96
C LEU A 146 8.60 -1.38 8.96
N GLY A 147 7.49 -0.64 8.98
CA GLY A 147 7.20 0.49 8.13
C GLY A 147 7.06 1.79 8.93
N ALA A 148 7.44 2.90 8.33
CA ALA A 148 7.21 4.25 8.82
C ALA A 148 6.69 5.12 7.67
N ASP A 149 5.61 5.86 7.93
CA ASP A 149 4.97 6.71 6.94
C ASP A 149 4.83 8.13 7.49
N LEU A 150 5.04 9.12 6.63
CA LEU A 150 5.02 10.55 6.92
C LEU A 150 4.23 11.24 5.81
N ASN A 151 3.16 11.95 6.16
CA ASN A 151 2.38 12.72 5.19
C ASN A 151 2.24 14.18 5.62
N TRP A 152 2.45 15.09 4.68
CA TRP A 152 2.32 16.53 4.88
C TRP A 152 1.39 17.16 3.83
N GLN A 153 0.29 17.70 4.32
CA GLN A 153 -0.57 18.63 3.63
C GLN A 153 0.10 19.99 3.41
N VAL A 154 0.58 20.24 2.19
CA VAL A 154 1.27 21.49 1.82
C VAL A 154 0.24 22.59 1.54
N THR A 155 -0.78 22.29 0.73
CA THR A 155 -1.89 23.19 0.39
C THR A 155 -3.24 22.48 0.57
N ASP A 156 -4.35 23.15 0.27
CA ASP A 156 -5.68 22.54 0.26
C ASP A 156 -5.89 21.56 -0.92
N ASN A 157 -4.98 21.54 -1.90
CA ASN A 157 -5.01 20.60 -3.04
C ASN A 157 -3.78 19.68 -3.15
N ASP A 158 -2.68 19.99 -2.45
CA ASP A 158 -1.38 19.33 -2.62
C ASP A 158 -0.86 18.72 -1.32
N GLY A 159 -0.46 17.45 -1.38
CA GLY A 159 0.17 16.72 -0.28
C GLY A 159 1.45 16.02 -0.73
N VAL A 160 2.42 15.92 0.16
CA VAL A 160 3.65 15.15 -0.05
C VAL A 160 3.81 14.09 1.02
N GLY A 161 4.39 12.96 0.65
CA GLY A 161 4.59 11.83 1.55
C GLY A 161 5.99 11.23 1.45
N ALA A 162 6.41 10.55 2.51
CA ALA A 162 7.60 9.74 2.55
C ALA A 162 7.34 8.45 3.33
N TYR A 163 7.83 7.34 2.78
CA TYR A 163 7.64 6.01 3.32
C TYR A 163 8.98 5.28 3.41
N LEU A 164 9.22 4.61 4.53
CA LEU A 164 10.35 3.73 4.74
C LEU A 164 9.85 2.36 5.20
N GLU A 165 10.39 1.31 4.60
CA GLU A 165 10.08 -0.08 4.93
C GLU A 165 11.38 -0.86 5.13
N GLN A 166 11.33 -1.80 6.06
CA GLN A 166 12.29 -2.89 6.20
C GLN A 166 11.51 -4.19 6.30
N THR A 167 11.79 -5.13 5.40
CA THR A 167 11.30 -6.51 5.49
C THR A 167 12.46 -7.46 5.77
N HIS A 168 12.18 -8.50 6.55
CA HIS A 168 13.15 -9.54 6.87
C HIS A 168 12.48 -10.92 6.79
N SER A 169 13.08 -11.83 6.02
CA SER A 169 12.60 -13.20 5.83
C SER A 169 13.79 -14.16 5.84
N GLY A 170 13.87 -15.02 6.87
CA GLY A 170 15.01 -15.93 7.02
C GLY A 170 16.35 -15.18 7.17
N HIS A 171 17.25 -15.30 6.19
CA HIS A 171 18.52 -14.56 6.16
C HIS A 171 18.50 -13.33 5.23
N ASP A 172 17.42 -13.18 4.47
CA ASP A 172 17.24 -12.14 3.47
C ASP A 172 16.52 -10.93 4.04
N GLY A 173 16.59 -9.82 3.34
CA GLY A 173 15.87 -8.61 3.73
C GLY A 173 15.87 -7.58 2.63
N GLN A 174 14.85 -6.73 2.65
CA GLN A 174 14.68 -5.64 1.71
C GLN A 174 14.41 -4.35 2.45
N SER A 175 14.95 -3.26 1.93
CA SER A 175 14.61 -1.91 2.36
C SER A 175 14.00 -1.13 1.21
N THR A 176 12.88 -0.47 1.48
CA THR A 176 12.21 0.42 0.52
C THR A 176 12.19 1.83 1.11
N LEU A 177 12.64 2.82 0.34
CA LEU A 177 12.45 4.24 0.64
C LEU A 177 11.67 4.86 -0.50
N ALA A 178 10.53 5.45 -0.22
CA ALA A 178 9.70 6.10 -1.22
C ALA A 178 9.33 7.53 -0.82
N VAL A 179 9.13 8.36 -1.84
CA VAL A 179 8.55 9.68 -1.73
C VAL A 179 7.40 9.79 -2.72
N ASN A 180 6.35 10.50 -2.34
CA ASN A 180 5.19 10.71 -3.19
C ASN A 180 4.71 12.16 -3.13
N GLU A 181 4.02 12.55 -4.19
CA GLU A 181 3.25 13.79 -4.29
C GLU A 181 1.85 13.45 -4.76
N SER A 182 0.85 14.06 -4.13
CA SER A 182 -0.57 13.87 -4.42
C SER A 182 -1.24 15.20 -4.71
N HIS A 183 -2.19 15.19 -5.64
CA HIS A 183 -2.95 16.36 -6.06
C HIS A 183 -4.44 16.03 -6.19
N VAL A 184 -5.28 16.91 -5.64
CA VAL A 184 -6.73 16.83 -5.76
C VAL A 184 -7.14 17.29 -7.16
N LEU A 185 -7.45 16.33 -8.03
CA LEU A 185 -7.91 16.57 -9.41
C LEU A 185 -9.38 17.02 -9.45
N SER A 186 -10.18 16.55 -8.49
CA SER A 186 -11.56 16.98 -8.27
C SER A 186 -12.01 16.66 -6.85
N HIS A 187 -13.22 17.06 -6.46
CA HIS A 187 -13.81 16.75 -5.16
C HIS A 187 -13.93 15.25 -4.82
N VAL A 188 -13.77 14.34 -5.79
CA VAL A 188 -13.80 12.88 -5.57
C VAL A 188 -12.56 12.16 -6.09
N LEU A 189 -11.62 12.85 -6.74
CA LEU A 189 -10.50 12.20 -7.44
C LEU A 189 -9.18 12.84 -7.03
N VAL A 190 -8.26 12.02 -6.54
CA VAL A 190 -6.86 12.39 -6.29
C VAL A 190 -5.96 11.59 -7.23
N GLY A 191 -4.98 12.27 -7.82
CA GLY A 191 -3.88 11.64 -8.53
C GLY A 191 -2.60 11.73 -7.71
N TYR A 192 -1.68 10.81 -7.93
CA TYR A 192 -0.37 10.85 -7.29
C TYR A 192 0.74 10.40 -8.23
N VAL A 193 1.97 10.81 -7.89
CA VAL A 193 3.21 10.29 -8.45
C VAL A 193 4.10 9.84 -7.30
N GLU A 194 4.88 8.80 -7.53
CA GLU A 194 5.79 8.24 -6.52
C GLU A 194 7.13 7.86 -7.14
N LEU A 195 8.19 7.97 -6.32
CA LEU A 195 9.53 7.52 -6.62
C LEU A 195 10.02 6.66 -5.45
N ALA A 196 10.54 5.48 -5.75
CA ALA A 196 11.02 4.54 -4.74
C ALA A 196 12.44 4.07 -5.04
N GLN A 197 13.25 3.95 -4.00
CA GLN A 197 14.49 3.20 -4.02
C GLN A 197 14.28 1.90 -3.25
N VAL A 198 14.60 0.78 -3.90
CA VAL A 198 14.51 -0.56 -3.32
C VAL A 198 15.92 -1.12 -3.21
N HIS A 199 16.23 -1.78 -2.12
CA HIS A 199 17.49 -2.47 -1.93
C HIS A 199 17.26 -3.81 -1.24
N GLU A 200 17.58 -4.88 -1.96
CA GLU A 200 17.61 -6.23 -1.43
C GLU A 200 19.02 -6.58 -0.96
N ARG A 201 19.08 -7.32 0.16
CA ARG A 201 20.35 -7.71 0.77
C ARG A 201 21.15 -8.59 -0.20
N GLY A 202 22.37 -8.15 -0.51
CA GLY A 202 23.26 -8.89 -1.42
C GLY A 202 23.13 -8.48 -2.88
N GLU A 203 22.11 -7.70 -3.22
CA GLU A 203 21.87 -7.17 -4.56
C GLU A 203 22.19 -5.66 -4.64
N ARG A 204 22.24 -5.14 -5.86
CA ARG A 204 22.37 -3.70 -6.09
C ARG A 204 21.02 -3.01 -5.83
N SER A 205 21.04 -1.76 -5.41
CA SER A 205 19.80 -0.99 -5.29
C SER A 205 19.17 -0.73 -6.67
N GLY A 206 17.85 -0.62 -6.70
CA GLY A 206 17.08 -0.18 -7.85
C GLY A 206 16.22 1.03 -7.53
N THR A 207 15.69 1.63 -8.59
CA THR A 207 14.79 2.78 -8.51
C THR A 207 13.59 2.54 -9.39
N GLU A 208 12.43 2.85 -8.85
CA GLU A 208 11.13 2.71 -9.50
C GLU A 208 10.41 4.06 -9.46
N ALA A 209 9.61 4.34 -10.49
CA ALA A 209 8.71 5.49 -10.50
C ALA A 209 7.32 5.04 -10.91
N GLY A 210 6.31 5.66 -10.32
CA GLY A 210 4.92 5.27 -10.51
C GLY A 210 3.96 6.44 -10.43
N THR A 211 2.72 6.14 -10.79
CA THR A 211 1.60 7.07 -10.70
C THR A 211 0.30 6.29 -10.62
N GLY A 212 -0.72 6.92 -10.05
CA GLY A 212 -2.04 6.34 -9.97
C GLY A 212 -3.10 7.34 -9.57
N VAL A 213 -4.30 6.84 -9.34
CA VAL A 213 -5.46 7.61 -8.93
C VAL A 213 -6.25 6.90 -7.85
N ALA A 214 -6.88 7.68 -6.98
CA ALA A 214 -7.85 7.25 -5.99
C ALA A 214 -9.17 8.01 -6.22
N TRP A 215 -10.24 7.27 -6.48
CA TRP A 215 -11.57 7.79 -6.76
C TRP A 215 -12.55 7.41 -5.65
N GLN A 216 -13.07 8.40 -4.94
CA GLN A 216 -14.14 8.22 -3.96
C GLN A 216 -15.50 8.15 -4.67
N LEU A 217 -16.05 6.94 -4.81
CA LEU A 217 -17.41 6.74 -5.34
C LEU A 217 -18.46 7.37 -4.42
N ASN A 218 -18.22 7.28 -3.12
CA ASN A 218 -18.98 7.95 -2.07
C ASN A 218 -18.11 8.02 -0.80
N ARG A 219 -18.69 8.53 0.29
CA ARG A 219 -18.02 8.71 1.59
C ARG A 219 -17.38 7.43 2.18
N ARG A 220 -17.81 6.26 1.73
CA ARG A 220 -17.44 4.94 2.27
C ARG A 220 -16.76 4.03 1.27
N VAL A 221 -16.64 4.40 0.00
CA VAL A 221 -16.13 3.50 -1.04
C VAL A 221 -15.16 4.24 -1.95
N GLN A 222 -13.93 3.73 -2.01
CA GLN A 222 -12.88 4.14 -2.93
C GLN A 222 -12.65 3.06 -3.98
N ILE A 223 -12.41 3.46 -5.22
CA ILE A 223 -11.74 2.65 -6.24
C ILE A 223 -10.40 3.30 -6.54
N ASP A 224 -9.36 2.50 -6.63
CA ASP A 224 -8.01 2.98 -6.91
C ASP A 224 -7.29 2.12 -7.93
N GLY A 225 -6.25 2.68 -8.52
CA GLY A 225 -5.34 1.95 -9.40
C GLY A 225 -4.11 2.76 -9.74
N GLY A 226 -3.05 2.04 -10.11
CA GLY A 226 -1.77 2.66 -10.40
C GLY A 226 -0.82 1.73 -11.14
N VAL A 227 0.24 2.33 -11.66
CA VAL A 227 1.33 1.62 -12.33
C VAL A 227 2.67 2.11 -11.82
N ARG A 228 3.64 1.21 -11.77
CA ARG A 228 5.04 1.53 -11.46
C ARG A 228 5.95 0.80 -12.43
N ALA A 229 7.08 1.43 -12.74
CA ALA A 229 8.10 0.86 -13.60
C ALA A 229 9.49 1.08 -13.02
N ARG A 230 10.40 0.14 -13.27
CA ARG A 230 11.82 0.35 -13.00
C ARG A 230 12.37 1.47 -13.88
N ILE A 231 13.09 2.39 -13.25
CA ILE A 231 13.83 3.46 -13.90
C ILE A 231 15.33 3.13 -13.95
N ALA A 232 15.87 2.50 -12.90
CA ALA A 232 17.29 2.15 -12.83
C ALA A 232 17.57 0.96 -11.90
N GLY A 233 18.75 0.36 -12.05
CA GLY A 233 19.28 -0.63 -11.11
C GLY A 233 18.53 -1.96 -11.09
N HIS A 234 18.49 -2.60 -9.92
CA HIS A 234 17.83 -3.89 -9.69
C HIS A 234 16.55 -3.67 -8.86
N ALA A 235 15.42 -3.75 -9.55
CA ALA A 235 14.07 -3.55 -9.02
C ALA A 235 13.07 -4.22 -9.96
N GLN A 236 11.81 -4.29 -9.53
CA GLN A 236 10.73 -4.89 -10.30
C GLN A 236 10.50 -4.11 -11.60
N LEU A 237 10.37 -4.83 -12.73
CA LEU A 237 10.24 -4.16 -14.04
C LEU A 237 8.98 -3.32 -14.14
N TRP A 238 7.86 -3.94 -13.77
CA TRP A 238 6.53 -3.36 -13.88
C TRP A 238 5.65 -3.86 -12.75
N MET A 239 4.81 -2.96 -12.24
CA MET A 239 3.68 -3.26 -11.39
C MET A 239 2.46 -2.53 -11.97
N ALA A 240 1.32 -3.21 -12.00
CA ALA A 240 0.02 -2.60 -12.24
C ALA A 240 -0.96 -3.12 -11.19
N SER A 241 -1.67 -2.23 -10.53
CA SER A 241 -2.62 -2.58 -9.46
C SER A 241 -3.94 -1.86 -9.63
N MET A 242 -4.99 -2.47 -9.08
CA MET A 242 -6.31 -1.88 -8.94
C MET A 242 -6.92 -2.39 -7.63
N GLY A 243 -7.77 -1.59 -7.00
CA GLY A 243 -8.38 -1.95 -5.73
C GLY A 243 -9.72 -1.29 -5.49
N VAL A 244 -10.41 -1.84 -4.50
CA VAL A 244 -11.60 -1.24 -3.89
C VAL A 244 -11.43 -1.24 -2.37
N SER A 245 -11.74 -0.12 -1.75
CA SER A 245 -11.65 0.04 -0.30
C SER A 245 -12.96 0.54 0.26
N VAL A 246 -13.42 -0.08 1.36
CA VAL A 246 -14.73 0.16 1.96
C VAL A 246 -14.60 0.48 3.44
N PHE A 247 -15.22 1.58 3.88
CA PHE A 247 -15.31 1.97 5.27
C PHE A 247 -16.65 1.57 5.91
N LEU A 248 -16.57 0.74 6.95
CA LEU A 248 -17.69 0.16 7.70
C LEU A 248 -17.85 0.79 9.10
N GLY A 249 -17.25 1.95 9.35
CA GLY A 249 -17.39 2.68 10.61
C GLY A 249 -18.77 3.34 10.79
N ARG A 250 -19.03 3.80 12.02
CA ARG A 250 -20.31 4.42 12.37
C ARG A 250 -20.43 5.84 11.84
#